data_AF-A0A933KRW7-F1
#
_entry.id   AF-A0A933KRW7-F1
#
_cell.length_a   1.000
_cell.length_b   1.000
_cell.length_c   1.000
_cell.angle_alpha   90.00
_cell.angle_beta   90.00
_cell.angle_gamma   90.00
#
_symmetry.space_group_name_H-M   'P 1'
#
loop_
_entity.id
_entity.type
_entity.pdbx_description
1 polymer ?
#
loop_
_entity_poly.entity_id
_entity_poly.type
_entity_poly.pdbx_seq_one_letter_code
_entity_poly.pdbx_strand_id
1 'polypeptide(L)'
;MTALSLESAKTIGIVVVLAFVAFAVISAWVIKNITMKIISVLLMVGLGLGAWTQRGSLQDCADKAKAKVEAGIAEGSIKCEFFGTEVSVF
;
A
#
# COMPACT_ATOMS: atom_id res chain seq x y z
N MET A 1 46.39 -25.11 15.23
CA MET A 1 45.63 -24.32 14.24
C MET A 1 45.07 -25.31 13.25
N THR A 2 43.74 -25.41 13.13
CA THR A 2 43.04 -26.40 12.33
C THR A 2 43.52 -26.32 10.88
N ALA A 3 44.36 -27.26 10.48
CA ALA A 3 44.80 -27.45 9.11
C ALA A 3 43.61 -27.99 8.31
N LEU A 4 42.68 -27.11 7.95
CA LEU A 4 41.75 -27.40 6.87
C LEU A 4 42.63 -27.65 5.64
N SER A 5 42.63 -28.88 5.14
CA SER A 5 43.26 -29.19 3.86
C SER A 5 42.78 -28.17 2.82
N LEU A 6 43.68 -27.69 1.97
CA LEU A 6 43.35 -26.76 0.88
C LEU A 6 42.19 -27.29 0.01
N GLU A 7 42.10 -28.61 -0.08
CA GLU A 7 41.03 -29.33 -0.76
C GLU A 7 39.69 -29.27 -0.01
N SER A 8 39.70 -29.37 1.32
CA SER A 8 38.49 -29.16 2.13
C SER A 8 37.98 -27.73 2.02
N ALA A 9 38.87 -26.73 2.05
CA ALA A 9 38.49 -25.33 1.87
C ALA A 9 37.85 -25.07 0.50
N LYS A 10 38.41 -25.65 -0.56
CA LYS A 10 37.87 -25.53 -1.93
C LYS A 10 36.49 -26.17 -2.05
N THR A 11 36.30 -27.36 -1.49
CA THR A 11 35.02 -28.07 -1.51
C THR A 11 33.95 -27.31 -0.74
N ILE A 12 34.27 -26.83 0.48
CA ILE A 12 33.34 -26.02 1.28
C ILE A 12 32.96 -24.73 0.53
N GLY A 13 33.94 -24.06 -0.09
CA GLY A 13 33.69 -22.87 -0.88
C GLY A 13 32.69 -23.12 -2.01
N ILE A 14 32.84 -24.21 -2.76
CA ILE A 14 31.92 -24.58 -3.84
C ILE A 14 30.52 -24.86 -3.29
N VAL A 15 30.40 -25.61 -2.20
CA VAL A 15 29.11 -25.91 -1.56
C VAL A 15 28.40 -24.65 -1.09
N VAL A 16 29.14 -23.70 -0.49
CA VAL A 16 28.58 -22.42 -0.04
C VAL A 16 28.07 -21.60 -1.23
N VAL A 17 28.84 -21.52 -2.31
CA VAL A 17 28.40 -20.80 -3.53
C VAL A 17 27.12 -21.42 -4.09
N LEU A 18 27.06 -22.75 -4.20
CA LEU A 18 25.86 -23.44 -4.67
C LEU A 18 24.65 -23.21 -3.74
N ALA A 19 24.86 -23.19 -2.43
CA ALA A 19 23.81 -22.87 -1.47
C ALA A 19 23.29 -21.43 -1.66
N PHE A 20 24.17 -20.46 -1.86
CA PHE A 20 23.78 -19.07 -2.14
C PHE A 20 22.99 -18.94 -3.43
N VAL A 21 23.38 -19.65 -4.48
CA VAL A 21 22.64 -19.69 -5.75
C VAL A 21 21.24 -20.26 -5.54
N ALA A 22 21.12 -21.37 -4.80
CA ALA A 22 19.83 -21.95 -4.48
C ALA A 22 18.94 -20.98 -3.67
N PHE A 23 19.51 -20.33 -2.65
CA PHE A 23 18.81 -19.30 -1.88
C PHE A 23 18.35 -18.12 -2.74
N ALA A 24 19.16 -17.69 -3.70
CA ALA A 24 18.79 -16.62 -4.62
C ALA A 24 17.61 -16.99 -5.52
N VAL A 25 17.55 -18.24 -6.00
CA VAL A 25 16.42 -18.74 -6.80
C VAL A 25 15.15 -18.81 -5.95
N ILE A 26 15.24 -19.35 -4.73
CA ILE A 26 14.11 -19.44 -3.80
C ILE A 26 13.61 -18.04 -3.45
N SER A 27 14.50 -17.11 -3.12
CA SER A 27 14.13 -15.74 -2.76
C SER A 27 13.48 -15.01 -3.94
N ALA A 28 14.02 -15.13 -5.16
CA ALA A 28 13.42 -14.58 -6.37
C ALA A 28 12.00 -15.13 -6.61
N TRP A 29 11.78 -16.43 -6.38
CA TRP A 29 10.47 -17.05 -6.54
C TRP A 29 9.45 -16.56 -5.50
N VAL A 30 9.87 -16.45 -4.24
CA VAL A 30 9.05 -15.91 -3.15
C VAL A 30 8.68 -14.45 -3.43
N ILE A 31 9.66 -13.62 -3.81
CA ILE A 31 9.44 -12.20 -4.14
C ILE A 31 8.45 -12.10 -5.31
N LYS A 32 8.64 -12.85 -6.40
CA LYS A 32 7.73 -12.84 -7.55
C LYS A 32 6.28 -13.16 -7.15
N ASN A 33 6.08 -14.12 -6.26
CA ASN A 33 4.74 -14.57 -5.85
C ASN A 33 4.06 -13.64 -4.83
N ILE A 34 4.83 -12.88 -4.06
CA ILE A 34 4.31 -12.10 -2.93
C ILE A 34 4.24 -10.60 -3.25
N THR A 35 5.10 -10.07 -4.13
CA THR A 35 5.17 -8.63 -4.41
C THR A 35 3.82 -8.04 -4.84
N MET A 36 3.13 -8.66 -5.80
CA MET A 36 1.80 -8.18 -6.22
C MET A 36 0.76 -8.29 -5.11
N LYS A 37 0.84 -9.30 -4.25
CA LYS A 37 -0.07 -9.42 -3.10
C LYS A 37 0.14 -8.30 -2.11
N ILE A 38 1.40 -7.99 -1.79
CA ILE A 38 1.75 -6.89 -0.88
C ILE A 38 1.31 -5.55 -1.48
N ILE A 39 1.59 -5.30 -2.76
CA ILE A 39 1.17 -4.07 -3.44
C ILE A 39 -0.35 -3.92 -3.39
N SER A 40 -1.11 -4.97 -3.73
CA SER A 40 -2.57 -4.94 -3.67
C SER A 40 -3.11 -4.66 -2.26
N VAL A 41 -2.51 -5.27 -1.23
CA VAL A 41 -2.87 -5.02 0.17
C VAL A 41 -2.58 -3.57 0.53
N LEU A 42 -1.38 -3.06 0.20
CA LEU A 42 -1.01 -1.68 0.48
C LEU A 42 -1.91 -0.68 -0.24
N LEU A 43 -2.29 -0.95 -1.48
CA LEU A 43 -3.24 -0.11 -2.23
C LEU A 43 -4.62 -0.11 -1.56
N MET A 44 -5.16 -1.28 -1.21
CA MET A 44 -6.46 -1.38 -0.51
C MET A 44 -6.43 -0.68 0.85
N VAL A 45 -5.37 -0.87 1.63
CA VAL A 45 -5.17 -0.18 2.92
C VAL A 45 -5.05 1.33 2.70
N GLY A 46 -4.27 1.77 1.71
CA GLY A 46 -4.10 3.18 1.39
C GLY A 46 -5.42 3.84 0.96
N LEU A 47 -6.21 3.18 0.11
CA LEU A 47 -7.53 3.65 -0.29
C LEU A 47 -8.50 3.68 0.88
N GLY A 48 -8.51 2.63 1.72
CA GLY A 48 -9.36 2.56 2.91
C GLY A 48 -9.03 3.64 3.92
N LEU A 49 -7.75 3.88 4.20
CA LEU A 49 -7.29 4.95 5.07
C LEU A 49 -7.60 6.33 4.48
N GLY A 50 -7.38 6.53 3.19
CA GLY A 50 -7.71 7.77 2.49
C GLY A 50 -9.21 8.08 2.54
N ALA A 51 -10.06 7.07 2.35
CA ALA A 51 -11.50 7.22 2.52
C ALA A 51 -11.88 7.49 3.98
N TRP A 52 -11.24 6.83 4.94
CA TRP A 52 -11.49 7.01 6.37
C TRP A 52 -11.16 8.44 6.85
N THR A 53 -10.02 9.00 6.42
CA THR A 53 -9.64 10.37 6.79
C THR A 53 -10.60 11.42 6.24
N GLN A 54 -11.30 11.11 5.15
CA GLN A 54 -12.27 12.02 4.51
C GLN A 54 -13.72 11.82 4.94
N ARG A 55 -13.97 10.83 5.80
CA ARG A 55 -15.30 10.58 6.36
C ARG A 55 -15.87 11.82 7.05
N GLY A 56 -15.03 12.61 7.73
CA GLY A 56 -15.44 13.87 8.37
C GLY A 56 -15.91 14.90 7.34
N SER A 57 -15.10 15.18 6.31
CA SER A 57 -15.45 16.13 5.24
C SER A 57 -16.75 15.76 4.51
N LEU A 58 -17.02 14.47 4.33
CA LEU A 58 -18.28 13.95 3.77
C LEU A 58 -19.47 14.18 4.70
N GLN A 59 -19.32 13.95 6.02
CA GLN A 59 -20.37 14.22 6.99
C GLN A 59 -20.67 15.72 7.08
N ASP A 60 -19.63 16.56 7.16
CA ASP A 60 -19.80 18.01 7.20
C ASP A 60 -20.45 18.55 5.92
N CYS A 61 -20.12 17.97 4.76
CA CYS A 61 -20.76 18.28 3.48
C CYS A 61 -22.26 17.90 3.50
N ALA A 62 -22.57 16.69 3.96
CA ALA A 62 -23.94 16.20 4.05
C ALA A 62 -24.79 17.04 5.02
N ASP A 63 -24.25 17.42 6.17
CA ASP A 63 -24.94 18.25 7.15
C ASP A 63 -25.21 19.66 6.62
N LYS A 64 -24.24 20.26 5.91
CA LYS A 64 -24.43 21.55 5.22
C LYS A 64 -25.47 21.48 4.11
N ALA A 65 -25.49 20.39 3.34
CA ALA A 65 -26.50 20.17 2.31
C ALA A 65 -27.90 20.04 2.90
N LYS A 66 -28.04 19.26 3.97
CA LYS A 66 -29.30 19.10 4.67
C LYS A 66 -29.82 20.43 5.24
N ALA A 67 -28.94 21.22 5.87
CA ALA A 67 -29.31 22.53 6.41
C ALA A 67 -29.77 23.52 5.32
N LYS A 68 -29.18 23.50 4.12
CA LYS A 68 -29.61 24.36 3.00
C LYS A 68 -30.97 23.96 2.43
N VAL A 69 -31.21 22.66 2.30
CA VAL A 69 -32.50 22.12 1.86
C VAL A 69 -33.60 22.47 2.86
N GLU A 70 -33.33 22.32 4.17
CA GLU A 70 -34.26 22.71 5.24
C GLU A 70 -34.51 24.23 5.27
N ALA A 71 -33.54 25.05 4.87
CA ALA A 71 -33.67 26.50 4.74
C ALA A 71 -34.42 26.95 3.46
N GLY A 72 -34.89 26.02 2.62
CA GLY A 72 -35.65 26.33 1.40
C GLY A 72 -34.82 26.94 0.26
N ILE A 73 -33.48 26.88 0.35
CA ILE A 73 -32.57 27.39 -0.68
C ILE A 73 -32.19 26.22 -1.59
N ALA A 74 -33.00 26.01 -2.63
CA ALA A 74 -32.81 24.91 -3.60
C ALA A 74 -31.76 25.22 -4.70
N GLU A 75 -31.22 26.44 -4.74
CA GLU A 75 -30.25 26.85 -5.77
C GLU A 75 -28.98 27.39 -5.12
N GLY A 76 -27.93 26.57 -5.09
CA GLY A 76 -26.60 27.01 -4.67
C GLY A 76 -25.66 25.86 -4.38
N SER A 77 -24.86 25.52 -5.39
CA SER A 77 -23.84 24.47 -5.32
C SER A 77 -23.02 24.55 -4.03
N ILE A 78 -22.90 23.41 -3.36
CA ILE A 78 -22.14 23.27 -2.12
C ILE A 78 -20.76 22.78 -2.50
N LYS A 79 -19.75 23.57 -2.18
CA LYS A 79 -18.35 23.17 -2.33
C LYS A 79 -17.97 22.27 -1.16
N CYS A 80 -17.61 21.04 -1.48
CA CYS A 80 -17.12 20.05 -0.53
C CYS A 80 -15.72 19.62 -0.93
N GLU A 81 -14.78 19.65 0.01
CA GLU A 81 -13.41 19.23 -0.26
C GLU A 81 -13.30 17.71 -0.12
N PHE A 82 -12.88 17.05 -1.20
CA PHE A 82 -12.64 15.61 -1.27
C PHE A 82 -11.25 15.37 -1.87
N PHE A 83 -10.37 14.68 -1.14
CA PHE A 83 -8.96 14.44 -1.48
C PHE A 83 -8.21 15.74 -1.85
N GLY A 84 -8.45 16.83 -1.11
CA GLY A 84 -7.84 18.14 -1.39
C GLY A 84 -8.34 18.81 -2.69
N THR A 85 -9.41 18.28 -3.29
CA THR A 85 -10.05 18.82 -4.49
C THR A 85 -11.42 19.34 -4.12
N GLU A 86 -11.74 20.58 -4.53
CA GLU A 86 -13.09 21.14 -4.35
C GLU A 86 -14.07 20.43 -5.32
N VAL A 87 -15.03 19.69 -4.76
CA VAL A 87 -16.13 19.08 -5.51
C VAL A 87 -17.39 19.90 -5.25
N SER A 88 -18.01 20.42 -6.31
CA SER A 88 -19.28 21.13 -6.22
C SER A 88 -20.44 20.13 -6.34
N VAL A 89 -21.23 20.00 -5.27
CA VAL A 89 -22.44 19.18 -5.23
C VAL A 89 -23.64 20.11 -5.41
N PHE A 90 -24.47 19.85 -6.42
CA PHE A 90 -25.68 20.64 -6.74
C PHE A 90 -26.87 20.21 -5.89
#